data_AF-A0A962W4L6-F1
#
_entry.id   AF-A0A962W4L6-F1
#
_cell.length_a   1.000
_cell.length_b   1.000
_cell.length_c   1.000
_cell.angle_alpha   90.00
_cell.angle_beta   90.00
_cell.angle_gamma   90.00
#
_symmetry.space_group_name_H-M   'P 1'
#
loop_
_entity.id
_entity.type
_entity.pdbx_description
1 polymer ?
#
loop_
_entity_poly.entity_id
_entity_poly.type
_entity_poly.pdbx_seq_one_letter_code
_entity_poly.pdbx_strand_id
1 'polypeptide(L)'
;ARDILPGYAVRDLLEAYRFLRLTENRIQAWKDEQRHSLPSGAVGQARLAASMGFDGWEPFLRALNRHRRHVHEQFGHVFAAPQAEQAQHETGLAGVWRARAGDEAGLLALSEAGFADAEAMFGKLSEFRHSVTLRALPTRGRSKLDQLMPSLIEASAQVQDPDTTLDRLLQLIAAVVRRTAYLDLLVENPLALSQLVRLASESSWVVSQLIRQPLLLDELLDPRRLYSPLHGSDLRSELSTLLASVDTDDLEQEMERLRQFAQGNRLRVAAADIVGAIPLMVVSDYLTEIAEVTLAHVQTSAWRHLVAKHGRPGNLDGEMDTGFAVIGYGKLGGIELGYASDLDLVFLHGSADFNAMTDGGRSLANDVFYARLGQRVIHMLTTRMPSGLLYETDMRLRPNGNAGQLVASLNAFEHYQCNDAWTWEHQALVRARAVAGDPLVKARFAAIRHQVLCLPRDPDKLLDEVRSMRRKMRDSLDRSDAENFHIKHGVGGLVDIEFIVQYAVLRWANSHPDLTEWTDNARLLERLSQHQLLPAGAADQLWNAYQLYRGVVHRRALQEAGSLIPVAQLEEERAMVRDIWAGVIGDAPAAEDSPVTSPLPPSP
;
A
#
# COMPACT_ATOMS: atom_id res chain seq x y z
N ALA A 1 -1.40 35.06 -2.96
CA ALA A 1 -0.16 34.59 -2.30
C ALA A 1 -0.55 34.17 -0.89
N ARG A 2 -0.23 32.93 -0.49
CA ARG A 2 -0.61 32.38 0.83
C ARG A 2 0.46 32.63 1.91
N ASP A 3 1.49 33.45 1.63
CA ASP A 3 2.63 33.78 2.50
C ASP A 3 3.31 32.58 3.20
N ILE A 4 3.31 31.42 2.54
CA ILE A 4 3.91 30.18 3.05
C ILE A 4 5.46 30.24 3.00
N LEU A 5 6.03 31.07 2.12
CA LEU A 5 7.47 31.24 1.98
C LEU A 5 7.83 32.74 1.91
N PRO A 6 8.99 33.16 2.44
CA PRO A 6 9.49 34.52 2.29
C PRO A 6 9.62 34.93 0.82
N GLY A 7 9.35 36.21 0.51
CA GLY A 7 9.40 36.71 -0.86
C GLY A 7 10.76 36.58 -1.56
N TYR A 8 11.87 36.54 -0.81
CA TYR A 8 13.19 36.24 -1.37
C TYR A 8 13.30 34.76 -1.77
N ALA A 9 12.86 33.84 -0.89
CA ALA A 9 12.89 32.39 -1.14
C ALA A 9 12.06 32.01 -2.36
N VAL A 10 10.87 32.61 -2.54
CA VAL A 10 10.03 32.39 -3.71
C VAL A 10 10.73 32.82 -5.01
N ARG A 11 11.38 33.98 -5.01
CA ARG A 11 12.12 34.45 -6.20
C ARG A 11 13.27 33.52 -6.54
N ASP A 12 14.05 33.13 -5.53
CA ASP A 12 15.24 32.33 -5.75
C ASP A 12 14.89 30.90 -6.19
N LEU A 13 13.81 30.32 -5.63
CA LEU A 13 13.28 29.02 -6.04
C LEU A 13 12.72 29.04 -7.47
N LEU A 14 12.03 30.12 -7.86
CA LEU A 14 11.54 30.27 -9.24
C LEU A 14 12.70 30.40 -10.24
N GLU A 15 13.74 31.14 -9.88
CA GLU A 15 14.95 31.28 -10.71
C GLU A 15 15.67 29.93 -10.86
N ALA A 16 15.87 29.22 -9.75
CA ALA A 16 16.47 27.90 -9.75
C ALA A 16 15.65 26.88 -10.55
N TYR A 17 14.31 26.88 -10.40
CA TYR A 17 13.42 25.99 -11.15
C TYR A 17 13.55 26.20 -12.65
N ARG A 18 13.49 27.46 -13.12
CA ARG A 18 13.64 27.80 -14.54
C ARG A 18 14.99 27.35 -15.08
N PHE A 19 16.06 27.60 -14.32
CA PHE A 19 17.43 27.22 -14.72
C PHE A 19 17.62 25.70 -14.80
N LEU A 20 17.19 24.97 -13.77
CA LEU A 20 17.32 23.52 -13.70
C LEU A 20 16.46 22.83 -14.76
N ARG A 21 15.21 23.29 -14.95
CA ARG A 21 14.33 22.71 -15.97
C ARG A 21 14.83 22.98 -17.38
N LEU A 22 15.36 24.18 -17.65
CA LEU A 22 15.98 24.47 -18.93
C LEU A 22 17.21 23.57 -19.16
N THR A 23 18.05 23.39 -18.13
CA THR A 23 19.21 22.49 -18.19
C THR A 23 18.80 21.06 -18.54
N GLU A 24 17.78 20.53 -17.85
CA GLU A 24 17.24 19.20 -18.09
C GLU A 24 16.66 19.06 -19.50
N ASN A 25 15.84 20.02 -19.94
CA ASN A 25 15.29 20.03 -21.29
C ASN A 25 16.39 20.01 -22.36
N ARG A 26 17.52 20.70 -22.13
CA ARG A 26 18.67 20.68 -23.04
C ARG A 26 19.40 19.35 -23.04
N ILE A 27 19.48 18.65 -21.91
CA ILE A 27 20.03 17.29 -21.81
C ILE A 27 19.16 16.31 -22.60
N GLN A 28 17.84 16.38 -22.43
CA GLN A 28 16.88 15.49 -23.09
C GLN A 28 16.83 15.74 -24.60
N ALA A 29 16.82 17.01 -25.03
CA ALA A 29 16.76 17.39 -26.45
C ALA A 29 17.99 16.96 -27.27
N TRP A 30 19.13 16.67 -26.65
CA TRP A 30 20.35 16.32 -27.39
C TRP A 30 20.30 14.90 -27.98
N LYS A 31 19.65 13.94 -27.32
CA LYS A 31 19.55 12.55 -27.79
C LYS A 31 18.13 12.02 -27.89
N ASP A 32 17.13 12.85 -27.59
CA ASP A 32 15.73 12.42 -27.46
C ASP A 32 15.58 11.25 -26.46
N GLU A 33 16.40 11.31 -25.40
CA GLU A 33 16.46 10.32 -24.33
C GLU A 33 15.98 10.98 -23.02
N GLN A 34 15.17 10.29 -22.22
CA GLN A 34 14.79 10.74 -20.87
C GLN A 34 15.96 10.56 -19.88
N ARG A 35 17.09 11.24 -20.14
CA ARG A 35 18.27 11.22 -19.27
C ARG A 35 18.28 12.46 -18.38
N HIS A 36 18.49 12.25 -17.08
CA HIS A 36 18.61 13.33 -16.07
C HIS A 36 20.06 13.56 -15.59
N SER A 37 21.02 12.76 -16.06
CA SER A 37 22.43 12.88 -15.70
C SER A 37 23.19 13.86 -16.59
N LEU A 38 24.11 14.63 -15.99
CA LEU A 38 25.02 15.51 -16.72
C LEU A 38 25.94 14.69 -17.66
N PRO A 39 26.34 15.25 -18.81
CA PRO A 39 27.27 14.59 -19.72
C PRO A 39 28.66 14.41 -19.09
N SER A 40 29.24 13.22 -19.23
CA SER A 40 30.59 12.89 -18.74
C SER A 40 31.70 13.23 -19.74
N GLY A 41 31.40 13.30 -21.04
CA GLY A 41 32.37 13.59 -22.10
C GLY A 41 32.54 15.08 -22.38
N ALA A 42 33.77 15.52 -22.67
CA ALA A 42 34.13 16.92 -22.92
C ALA A 42 33.27 17.60 -24.01
N VAL A 43 32.94 16.87 -25.08
CA VAL A 43 32.07 17.37 -26.16
C VAL A 43 30.64 17.62 -25.69
N GLY A 44 30.08 16.72 -24.87
CA GLY A 44 28.74 16.89 -24.31
C GLY A 44 28.66 18.04 -23.31
N GLN A 45 29.69 18.19 -22.49
CA GLN A 45 29.84 19.29 -21.54
C GLN A 45 29.91 20.65 -22.25
N ALA A 46 30.74 20.77 -23.29
CA ALA A 46 30.85 22.00 -24.08
C ALA A 46 29.52 22.39 -24.75
N ARG A 47 28.80 21.40 -25.32
CA ARG A 47 27.48 21.62 -25.95
C ARG A 47 26.44 22.10 -24.95
N LEU A 48 26.35 21.45 -23.78
CA LEU A 48 25.38 21.83 -22.75
C LEU A 48 25.67 23.25 -22.24
N ALA A 49 26.93 23.57 -21.93
CA ALA A 49 27.34 24.90 -21.50
C ALA A 49 26.98 25.98 -22.54
N ALA A 50 27.31 25.75 -23.81
CA ALA A 50 26.97 26.68 -24.90
C ALA A 50 25.45 26.84 -25.07
N SER A 51 24.68 25.75 -25.00
CA SER A 51 23.21 25.79 -25.11
C SER A 51 22.50 26.54 -23.97
N MET A 52 23.20 26.66 -22.83
CA MET A 52 22.80 27.40 -21.65
C MET A 52 23.37 28.82 -21.63
N GLY A 53 24.13 29.23 -22.66
CA GLY A 53 24.69 30.58 -22.80
C GLY A 53 25.98 30.82 -22.01
N PHE A 54 26.74 29.78 -21.67
CA PHE A 54 28.01 29.91 -20.95
C PHE A 54 29.22 29.67 -21.86
N ASP A 55 30.29 30.44 -21.64
CA ASP A 55 31.56 30.35 -22.40
C ASP A 55 32.42 29.12 -22.08
N GLY A 56 31.92 28.22 -21.22
CA GLY A 56 32.62 27.00 -20.86
C GLY A 56 31.90 26.18 -19.80
N TRP A 57 32.36 24.93 -19.63
CA TRP A 57 31.78 23.99 -18.67
C TRP A 57 31.91 24.46 -17.22
N GLU A 58 33.06 25.00 -16.84
CA GLU A 58 33.31 25.46 -15.48
C GLU A 58 32.38 26.62 -15.03
N PRO A 59 32.21 27.72 -15.81
CA PRO A 59 31.21 28.74 -15.51
C PRO A 59 29.79 28.19 -15.36
N PHE A 60 29.37 27.30 -16.27
CA PHE A 60 28.06 26.64 -16.20
C PHE A 60 27.91 25.81 -14.92
N LEU A 61 28.90 24.98 -14.60
CA LEU A 61 28.86 24.09 -13.44
C LEU A 61 28.81 24.89 -12.12
N ARG A 62 29.52 26.03 -12.05
CA ARG A 62 29.42 26.95 -10.92
C ARG A 62 28.00 27.52 -10.76
N ALA A 63 27.37 27.96 -11.86
CA ALA A 63 26.00 28.47 -11.83
C ALA A 63 24.99 27.37 -11.45
N LEU A 64 25.14 26.17 -12.01
CA LEU A 64 24.31 25.01 -11.68
C LEU A 64 24.40 24.65 -10.19
N ASN A 65 25.62 24.57 -9.66
CA ASN A 65 25.82 24.25 -8.25
C ASN A 65 25.34 25.36 -7.32
N ARG A 66 25.34 26.63 -7.76
CA ARG A 66 24.73 27.73 -7.01
C ARG A 66 23.21 27.54 -6.90
N HIS A 67 22.51 27.29 -8.00
CA HIS A 67 21.06 27.04 -7.96
C HIS A 67 20.71 25.78 -7.16
N ARG A 68 21.48 24.68 -7.31
CA ARG A 68 21.30 23.46 -6.50
C ARG A 68 21.50 23.71 -5.01
N ARG A 69 22.52 24.51 -4.65
CA ARG A 69 22.78 24.88 -3.25
C ARG A 69 21.66 25.74 -2.70
N HIS A 70 21.19 26.73 -3.46
CA HIS A 70 20.10 27.60 -3.03
C HIS A 70 18.81 26.82 -2.79
N VAL A 71 18.47 25.89 -3.69
CA VAL A 71 17.34 24.96 -3.50
C VAL A 71 17.59 24.07 -2.29
N HIS A 72 18.80 23.56 -2.09
CA HIS A 72 19.14 22.72 -0.95
C HIS A 72 19.10 23.47 0.38
N GLU A 73 19.51 24.74 0.42
CA GLU A 73 19.43 25.62 1.58
C GLU A 73 17.96 25.92 1.91
N GLN A 74 17.15 26.31 0.92
CA GLN A 74 15.70 26.52 1.14
C GLN A 74 14.97 25.22 1.53
N PHE A 75 15.36 24.08 0.95
CA PHE A 75 14.89 22.77 1.38
C PHE A 75 15.31 22.50 2.83
N GLY A 76 16.56 22.77 3.19
CA GLY A 76 17.05 22.73 4.56
C GLY A 76 16.23 23.61 5.50
N HIS A 77 15.88 24.83 5.12
CA HIS A 77 15.06 25.71 5.95
C HIS A 77 13.59 25.28 6.08
N VAL A 78 13.03 24.63 5.06
CA VAL A 78 11.65 24.13 5.07
C VAL A 78 11.53 22.78 5.78
N PHE A 79 12.59 21.96 5.79
CA PHE A 79 12.56 20.58 6.29
C PHE A 79 13.50 20.30 7.47
N ALA A 80 14.39 21.22 7.86
CA ALA A 80 15.07 21.14 9.13
C ALA A 80 14.08 21.53 10.22
N ALA A 81 13.84 20.61 11.17
CA ALA A 81 13.53 21.04 12.52
C ALA A 81 14.61 22.05 12.94
N PRO A 82 14.26 23.15 13.63
CA PRO A 82 15.19 24.21 13.99
C PRO A 82 16.20 23.68 15.01
N GLN A 83 17.24 22.99 14.54
CA GLN A 83 18.32 22.47 15.38
C GLN A 83 19.70 22.92 14.88
N ALA A 84 19.80 23.43 13.64
CA ALA A 84 21.09 23.84 13.08
C ALA A 84 21.59 25.21 13.60
N GLU A 85 20.72 26.10 14.09
CA GLU A 85 21.12 27.42 14.60
C GLU A 85 20.90 27.61 16.12
N GLN A 86 20.27 26.64 16.81
CA GLN A 86 19.91 26.78 18.23
C GLN A 86 20.77 25.96 19.21
N ALA A 87 21.92 25.45 18.78
CA ALA A 87 22.89 24.76 19.65
C ALA A 87 23.50 25.64 20.78
N GLN A 88 22.97 26.85 21.03
CA GLN A 88 23.44 27.76 22.08
C GLN A 88 22.33 28.30 23.01
N HIS A 89 21.06 27.94 22.82
CA HIS A 89 20.04 28.16 23.85
C HIS A 89 19.63 26.82 24.43
N GLU A 90 20.02 26.55 25.69
CA GLU A 90 19.34 25.52 26.47
C GLU A 90 17.86 25.93 26.57
N THR A 91 17.03 25.39 25.68
CA THR A 91 15.58 25.52 25.80
C THR A 91 15.16 24.85 27.09
N GLY A 92 14.19 25.41 27.83
CA GLY A 92 13.71 24.83 29.10
C GLY A 92 13.28 23.36 28.96
N LEU A 93 12.90 22.95 27.75
CA LEU A 93 12.58 21.58 27.36
C LEU A 93 13.73 20.59 27.50
N ALA A 94 14.99 21.01 27.31
CA ALA A 94 16.14 20.14 27.51
C ALA A 94 16.28 19.68 28.98
N GLY A 95 15.79 20.50 29.91
CA GLY A 95 15.73 20.18 31.34
C GLY A 95 14.65 19.15 31.68
N VAL A 96 13.56 19.05 30.91
CA VAL A 96 12.40 18.18 31.21
C VAL A 96 12.79 16.70 31.29
N TRP A 97 13.71 16.25 30.44
CA TRP A 97 14.20 14.86 30.50
C TRP A 97 15.05 14.56 31.75
N ARG A 98 15.64 15.56 32.39
CA ARG A 98 16.44 15.40 33.62
C ARG A 98 15.68 15.80 34.90
N ALA A 99 14.53 16.44 34.74
CA ALA A 99 13.65 16.91 35.80
C ALA A 99 13.19 15.75 36.71
N ARG A 100 13.03 16.06 38.01
CA ARG A 100 12.56 15.11 39.03
C ARG A 100 11.03 15.08 39.08
N ALA A 101 10.46 14.04 39.71
CA ALA A 101 9.02 14.02 39.96
C ALA A 101 8.59 15.25 40.77
N GLY A 102 7.54 15.94 40.31
CA GLY A 102 7.04 17.18 40.94
C GLY A 102 7.84 18.44 40.61
N ASP A 103 8.67 18.43 39.56
CA ASP A 103 9.40 19.61 39.10
C ASP A 103 8.47 20.59 38.38
N GLU A 104 8.05 21.64 39.10
CA GLU A 104 7.16 22.70 38.59
C GLU A 104 7.76 23.40 37.35
N ALA A 105 9.08 23.53 37.25
CA ALA A 105 9.72 24.15 36.09
C ALA A 105 9.60 23.26 34.84
N GLY A 106 9.67 21.94 35.00
CA GLY A 106 9.48 20.98 33.91
C GLY A 106 8.03 20.96 33.40
N LEU A 107 7.05 21.05 34.31
CA LEU A 107 5.64 21.16 33.95
C LEU A 107 5.33 22.47 33.21
N LEU A 108 5.88 23.59 33.69
CA LEU A 108 5.73 24.87 33.04
C LEU A 108 6.34 24.86 31.63
N ALA A 109 7.55 24.30 31.48
CA ALA A 109 8.22 24.21 30.19
C ALA A 109 7.41 23.39 29.15
N LEU A 110 6.77 22.29 29.55
CA LEU A 110 5.89 21.52 28.66
C LEU A 110 4.63 22.31 28.29
N SER A 111 4.01 22.99 29.26
CA SER A 111 2.82 23.81 29.01
C SER A 111 3.12 24.97 28.05
N GLU A 112 4.23 25.70 28.27
CA GLU A 112 4.69 26.78 27.39
C GLU A 112 5.07 26.30 25.99
N ALA A 113 5.48 25.03 25.86
CA ALA A 113 5.80 24.39 24.60
C ALA A 113 4.58 23.83 23.85
N GLY A 114 3.36 23.96 24.40
CA GLY A 114 2.12 23.60 23.73
C GLY A 114 1.57 22.21 24.04
N PHE A 115 2.12 21.50 25.04
CA PHE A 115 1.51 20.25 25.52
C PHE A 115 0.22 20.55 26.27
N ALA A 116 -0.89 19.95 25.84
CA ALA A 116 -2.21 20.19 26.38
C ALA A 116 -2.38 19.61 27.80
N ASP A 117 -1.77 18.44 28.05
CA ASP A 117 -1.77 17.79 29.37
C ASP A 117 -0.31 17.58 29.84
N ALA A 118 0.33 18.69 30.20
CA ALA A 118 1.72 18.71 30.66
C ALA A 118 1.96 17.79 31.87
N GLU A 119 0.98 17.65 32.77
CA GLU A 119 1.10 16.79 33.95
C GLU A 119 1.12 15.31 33.56
N ALA A 120 0.17 14.87 32.73
CA ALA A 120 0.15 13.49 32.25
C ALA A 120 1.39 13.15 31.42
N MET A 121 1.82 14.06 30.53
CA MET A 121 3.01 13.84 29.71
C MET A 121 4.30 13.78 30.56
N PHE A 122 4.44 14.66 31.56
CA PHE A 122 5.56 14.60 32.49
C PHE A 122 5.57 13.29 33.29
N GLY A 123 4.40 12.82 33.71
CA GLY A 123 4.20 11.50 34.33
C GLY A 123 4.73 10.37 33.44
N LYS A 124 4.31 10.32 32.18
CA LYS A 124 4.77 9.32 31.19
C LYS A 124 6.28 9.36 30.96
N LEU A 125 6.87 10.56 30.83
CA LEU A 125 8.33 10.72 30.70
C LEU A 125 9.06 10.19 31.93
N SER A 126 8.52 10.44 33.13
CA SER A 126 9.08 9.94 34.38
C SER A 126 8.97 8.41 34.49
N GLU A 127 7.81 7.84 34.18
CA GLU A 127 7.61 6.39 34.16
C GLU A 127 8.55 5.71 33.17
N PHE A 128 8.66 6.26 31.96
CA PHE A 128 9.59 5.78 30.95
C PHE A 128 11.01 5.77 31.49
N ARG A 129 11.51 6.92 31.96
CA ARG A 129 12.86 7.11 32.51
C ARG A 129 13.23 6.10 33.62
N HIS A 130 12.26 5.68 34.43
CA HIS A 130 12.43 4.73 35.54
C HIS A 130 11.99 3.29 35.19
N SER A 131 11.61 3.01 33.95
CA SER A 131 11.22 1.67 33.52
C SER A 131 12.34 0.65 33.71
N VAL A 132 11.97 -0.61 33.89
CA VAL A 132 12.93 -1.71 34.10
C VAL A 132 13.88 -1.83 32.90
N THR A 133 13.35 -1.65 31.69
CA THR A 133 14.14 -1.65 30.44
C THR A 133 15.25 -0.61 30.47
N LEU A 134 14.95 0.61 30.93
CA LEU A 134 15.90 1.71 30.98
C LEU A 134 16.92 1.57 32.10
N ARG A 135 16.52 1.05 33.25
CA ARG A 135 17.43 0.74 34.37
C ARG A 135 18.45 -0.35 34.02
N ALA A 136 18.11 -1.26 33.11
CA ALA A 136 18.98 -2.32 32.66
C ALA A 136 19.93 -1.91 31.52
N LEU A 137 19.88 -0.67 31.01
CA LEU A 137 20.74 -0.24 29.91
C LEU A 137 22.19 -0.08 30.34
N PRO A 138 23.15 -0.48 29.49
CA PRO A 138 24.55 -0.12 29.65
C PRO A 138 24.76 1.39 29.62
N THR A 139 25.83 1.87 30.25
CA THR A 139 26.19 3.31 30.34
C THR A 139 26.17 4.01 28.97
N ARG A 140 26.67 3.34 27.92
CA ARG A 140 26.65 3.89 26.55
C ARG A 140 25.24 4.13 26.04
N GLY A 141 24.34 3.15 26.18
CA GLY A 141 22.95 3.28 25.74
C GLY A 141 22.21 4.36 26.53
N ARG A 142 22.47 4.46 27.84
CA ARG A 142 21.90 5.51 28.68
C ARG A 142 22.39 6.90 28.27
N SER A 143 23.68 7.07 28.03
CA SER A 143 24.27 8.33 27.57
C SER A 143 23.68 8.78 26.23
N LYS A 144 23.49 7.87 25.28
CA LYS A 144 22.90 8.18 23.97
C LYS A 144 21.43 8.55 24.07
N LEU A 145 20.69 7.88 24.94
CA LEU A 145 19.31 8.27 25.22
C LEU A 145 19.23 9.66 25.87
N ASP A 146 20.11 9.96 26.83
CA ASP A 146 20.15 11.26 27.49
C ASP A 146 20.58 12.41 26.56
N GLN A 147 21.16 12.08 25.39
CA GLN A 147 21.40 13.00 24.27
C GLN A 147 20.18 13.11 23.36
N LEU A 148 19.51 12.00 23.05
CA LEU A 148 18.38 11.96 22.11
C LEU A 148 17.10 12.61 22.68
N MET A 149 16.77 12.32 23.94
CA MET A 149 15.46 12.67 24.50
C MET A 149 15.16 14.17 24.51
N PRO A 150 16.09 15.08 24.86
CA PRO A 150 15.87 16.52 24.71
C PRO A 150 15.43 16.91 23.29
N SER A 151 16.17 16.48 22.28
CA SER A 151 15.88 16.78 20.87
C SER A 151 14.55 16.18 20.40
N LEU A 152 14.19 15.00 20.91
CA LEU A 152 12.92 14.34 20.60
C LEU A 152 11.72 15.09 21.19
N ILE A 153 11.82 15.53 22.46
CA ILE A 153 10.78 16.31 23.15
C ILE A 153 10.60 17.66 22.45
N GLU A 154 11.70 18.36 22.17
CA GLU A 154 11.66 19.66 21.50
C GLU A 154 11.06 19.56 20.10
N ALA A 155 11.46 18.56 19.30
CA ALA A 155 10.88 18.37 17.97
C ALA A 155 9.39 18.00 18.04
N SER A 156 8.97 17.23 19.06
CA SER A 156 7.56 16.88 19.26
C SER A 156 6.71 18.11 19.62
N ALA A 157 7.27 19.10 20.32
CA ALA A 157 6.60 20.35 20.63
C ALA A 157 6.31 21.22 19.38
N GLN A 158 6.96 20.95 18.24
CA GLN A 158 6.81 21.74 17.01
C GLN A 158 5.70 21.24 16.08
N VAL A 159 5.00 20.15 16.43
CA VAL A 159 3.89 19.60 15.63
C VAL A 159 2.53 19.95 16.23
N GLN A 160 1.44 19.69 15.49
CA GLN A 160 0.08 20.10 15.91
C GLN A 160 -0.43 19.40 17.17
N ASP A 161 -0.10 18.13 17.37
CA ASP A 161 -0.51 17.33 18.54
C ASP A 161 0.74 16.76 19.24
N PRO A 162 1.42 17.56 20.08
CA PRO A 162 2.66 17.18 20.72
C PRO A 162 2.47 16.03 21.72
N ASP A 163 1.34 15.97 22.42
CA ASP A 163 1.00 14.94 23.41
C ASP A 163 0.93 13.55 22.77
N THR A 164 0.12 13.40 21.72
CA THR A 164 -0.01 12.12 21.01
C THR A 164 1.30 11.74 20.31
N THR A 165 2.00 12.72 19.74
CA THR A 165 3.25 12.49 19.00
C THR A 165 4.34 11.97 19.92
N LEU A 166 4.56 12.63 21.05
CA LEU A 166 5.60 12.21 22.00
C LEU A 166 5.25 10.86 22.62
N ASP A 167 3.98 10.58 22.91
CA ASP A 167 3.56 9.27 23.41
C ASP A 167 3.90 8.13 22.42
N ARG A 168 3.56 8.31 21.15
CA ARG A 168 3.91 7.36 20.07
C ARG A 168 5.43 7.17 19.95
N LEU A 169 6.19 8.26 20.02
CA LEU A 169 7.65 8.21 19.94
C LEU A 169 8.26 7.50 21.17
N LEU A 170 7.73 7.71 22.37
CA LEU A 170 8.17 6.99 23.57
C LEU A 170 7.98 5.48 23.43
N GLN A 171 6.85 5.04 22.85
CA GLN A 171 6.61 3.62 22.56
C GLN A 171 7.64 3.06 21.57
N LEU A 172 7.98 3.82 20.53
CA LEU A 172 9.02 3.44 19.58
C LEU A 172 10.39 3.34 20.25
N ILE A 173 10.80 4.37 20.99
CA ILE A 173 12.09 4.35 21.69
C ILE A 173 12.13 3.18 22.68
N ALA A 174 11.05 2.91 23.42
CA ALA A 174 10.97 1.74 24.31
C ALA A 174 11.27 0.42 23.59
N ALA A 175 10.78 0.26 22.35
CA ALA A 175 10.99 -0.93 21.54
C ALA A 175 12.43 -1.07 21.04
N VAL A 176 13.12 0.05 20.74
CA VAL A 176 14.46 0.03 20.12
C VAL A 176 15.62 0.33 21.07
N VAL A 177 15.36 0.82 22.29
CA VAL A 177 16.39 1.38 23.20
C VAL A 177 17.51 0.40 23.56
N ARG A 178 17.25 -0.91 23.53
CA ARG A 178 18.27 -1.95 23.77
C ARG A 178 19.29 -2.09 22.62
N ARG A 179 18.98 -1.55 21.45
CA ARG A 179 19.81 -1.61 20.25
C ARG A 179 20.43 -0.24 20.02
N THR A 180 21.59 0.00 20.63
CA THR A 180 22.24 1.32 20.64
C THR A 180 22.50 1.91 19.26
N ALA A 181 22.64 1.08 18.22
CA ALA A 181 22.82 1.53 16.84
C ALA A 181 21.66 2.42 16.34
N TYR A 182 20.41 2.13 16.73
CA TYR A 182 19.27 2.96 16.34
C TYR A 182 19.22 4.29 17.09
N LEU A 183 19.67 4.31 18.35
CA LEU A 183 19.82 5.55 19.09
C LEU A 183 20.95 6.40 18.49
N ASP A 184 22.08 5.77 18.16
CA ASP A 184 23.21 6.42 17.47
C ASP A 184 22.74 7.03 16.14
N LEU A 185 21.97 6.30 15.33
CA LEU A 185 21.40 6.80 14.08
C LEU A 185 20.58 8.07 14.27
N LEU A 186 19.66 8.09 15.24
CA LEU A 186 18.78 9.24 15.48
C LEU A 186 19.53 10.44 16.08
N VAL A 187 20.54 10.20 16.91
CA VAL A 187 21.40 11.26 17.48
C VAL A 187 22.31 11.87 16.41
N GLU A 188 22.89 11.04 15.54
CA GLU A 188 23.85 11.48 14.53
C GLU A 188 23.19 12.08 13.29
N ASN A 189 21.89 11.82 13.07
CA ASN A 189 21.15 12.28 11.90
C ASN A 189 19.90 13.09 12.32
N PRO A 190 20.04 14.40 12.60
CA PRO A 190 18.91 15.27 12.94
C PRO A 190 17.81 15.28 11.86
N LEU A 191 18.19 15.09 10.59
CA LEU A 191 17.24 14.95 9.50
C LEU A 191 16.34 13.73 9.69
N ALA A 192 16.90 12.56 10.03
CA ALA A 192 16.12 11.35 10.28
C ALA A 192 15.19 11.52 11.49
N LEU A 193 15.66 12.17 12.56
CA LEU A 193 14.82 12.53 13.71
C LEU A 193 13.65 13.42 13.30
N SER A 194 13.88 14.45 12.48
CA SER A 194 12.81 15.34 12.01
C SER A 194 11.77 14.59 11.15
N GLN A 195 12.21 13.67 10.28
CA GLN A 195 11.29 12.85 9.50
C GLN A 195 10.50 11.89 10.39
N LEU A 196 11.16 11.29 11.38
CA LEU A 196 10.52 10.41 12.34
C LEU A 196 9.38 11.13 13.08
N VAL A 197 9.67 12.31 13.63
CA VAL A 197 8.68 13.11 14.38
C VAL A 197 7.51 13.50 13.49
N ARG A 198 7.80 13.98 12.27
CA ARG A 198 6.78 14.36 11.30
C ARG A 198 5.86 13.19 10.91
N LEU A 199 6.42 12.01 10.67
CA LEU A 199 5.62 10.84 10.33
C LEU A 199 4.84 10.31 11.55
N ALA A 200 5.43 10.37 12.74
CA ALA A 200 4.79 9.93 13.98
C ALA A 200 3.64 10.84 14.41
N SER A 201 3.71 12.15 14.11
CA SER A 201 2.59 13.07 14.38
C SER A 201 1.38 12.75 13.51
N GLU A 202 1.63 12.41 12.25
CA GLU A 202 0.58 12.17 11.28
C GLU A 202 0.12 10.71 11.17
N SER A 203 0.83 9.72 11.75
CA SER A 203 0.45 8.31 11.56
C SER A 203 0.90 7.39 12.70
N SER A 204 -0.06 6.83 13.43
CA SER A 204 0.19 5.71 14.34
C SER A 204 0.63 4.45 13.60
N TRP A 205 0.11 4.21 12.39
CA TRP A 205 0.49 3.06 11.58
C TRP A 205 1.99 3.05 11.27
N VAL A 206 2.58 4.19 10.87
CA VAL A 206 4.02 4.27 10.61
C VAL A 206 4.82 3.92 11.87
N VAL A 207 4.42 4.43 13.04
CA VAL A 207 5.09 4.11 14.31
C VAL A 207 4.97 2.62 14.64
N SER A 208 3.77 2.05 14.47
CA SER A 208 3.51 0.61 14.61
C SER A 208 4.37 -0.23 13.66
N GLN A 209 4.65 0.25 12.43
CA GLN A 209 5.58 -0.41 11.51
C GLN A 209 7.03 -0.31 11.98
N LEU A 210 7.50 0.88 12.39
CA LEU A 210 8.87 1.09 12.88
C LEU A 210 9.15 0.28 14.16
N ILE A 211 8.16 0.09 15.04
CA ILE A 211 8.27 -0.78 16.22
C ILE A 211 8.46 -2.24 15.80
N ARG A 212 7.65 -2.72 14.85
CA ARG A 212 7.73 -4.11 14.36
C ARG A 212 9.02 -4.36 13.59
N GLN A 213 9.50 -3.37 12.83
CA GLN A 213 10.69 -3.48 11.99
C GLN A 213 11.59 -2.24 12.12
N PRO A 214 12.42 -2.17 13.18
CA PRO A 214 13.30 -1.02 13.43
C PRO A 214 14.33 -0.72 12.34
N LEU A 215 14.65 -1.69 11.48
CA LEU A 215 15.54 -1.49 10.32
C LEU A 215 15.01 -0.41 9.36
N LEU A 216 13.68 -0.19 9.35
CA LEU A 216 13.05 0.85 8.53
C LEU A 216 13.44 2.28 8.95
N LEU A 217 14.08 2.47 10.13
CA LEU A 217 14.66 3.77 10.49
C LEU A 217 15.74 4.23 9.50
N ASP A 218 16.38 3.29 8.79
CA ASP A 218 17.37 3.62 7.75
C ASP A 218 16.73 4.33 6.55
N GLU A 219 15.45 4.08 6.28
CA GLU A 219 14.70 4.77 5.20
C GLU A 219 14.51 6.27 5.50
N LEU A 220 14.62 6.67 6.77
CA LEU A 220 14.48 8.07 7.20
C LEU A 220 15.73 8.92 6.91
N LEU A 221 16.85 8.27 6.55
CA LEU A 221 18.13 8.95 6.29
C LEU A 221 18.13 9.74 4.98
N ASP A 222 17.37 9.31 3.96
CA ASP A 222 17.30 9.98 2.66
C ASP A 222 15.86 10.37 2.30
N PRO A 223 15.44 11.61 2.59
CA PRO A 223 14.10 12.10 2.25
C PRO A 223 13.77 12.00 0.76
N ARG A 224 14.77 12.03 -0.13
CA ARG A 224 14.55 11.94 -1.58
C ARG A 224 14.02 10.56 -1.97
N ARG A 225 14.47 9.52 -1.27
CA ARG A 225 13.98 8.15 -1.46
C ARG A 225 12.70 7.93 -0.67
N LEU A 226 12.63 8.45 0.56
CA LEU A 226 11.48 8.30 1.45
C LEU A 226 10.18 8.83 0.84
N TYR A 227 10.24 9.98 0.16
CA TYR A 227 9.07 10.66 -0.40
C TYR A 227 8.88 10.44 -1.91
N SER A 228 9.68 9.57 -2.53
CA SER A 228 9.60 9.24 -3.95
C SER A 228 9.43 7.72 -4.11
N PRO A 229 8.23 7.18 -3.85
CA PRO A 229 7.97 5.75 -3.99
C PRO A 229 8.23 5.27 -5.43
N LEU A 230 8.70 4.02 -5.54
CA LEU A 230 9.10 3.40 -6.79
C LEU A 230 7.90 2.77 -7.53
N HIS A 231 8.03 2.64 -8.85
CA HIS A 231 7.07 1.95 -9.71
C HIS A 231 7.72 0.91 -10.61
N GLY A 232 6.92 -0.03 -11.10
CA GLY A 232 7.19 -0.83 -12.28
C GLY A 232 8.58 -1.49 -12.29
N SER A 233 9.42 -1.06 -13.24
CA SER A 233 10.78 -1.59 -13.40
C SER A 233 11.70 -1.27 -12.23
N ASP A 234 11.50 -0.14 -11.56
CA ASP A 234 12.39 0.31 -10.48
C ASP A 234 12.20 -0.55 -9.23
N LEU A 235 10.95 -0.93 -8.93
CA LEU A 235 10.64 -1.91 -7.89
C LEU A 235 11.34 -3.26 -8.16
N ARG A 236 11.27 -3.74 -9.41
CA ARG A 236 11.95 -5.00 -9.81
C ARG A 236 13.47 -4.89 -9.70
N SER A 237 14.05 -3.75 -10.10
CA SER A 237 15.48 -3.50 -10.00
C SER A 237 15.94 -3.44 -8.55
N GLU A 238 15.19 -2.77 -7.68
CA GLU A 238 15.50 -2.70 -6.25
C GLU A 238 15.44 -4.08 -5.59
N LEU A 239 14.38 -4.86 -5.85
CA LEU A 239 14.28 -6.22 -5.33
C LEU A 239 15.44 -7.10 -5.82
N SER A 240 15.80 -7.00 -7.11
CA SER A 240 16.93 -7.75 -7.66
C SER A 240 18.26 -7.37 -7.02
N THR A 241 18.47 -6.08 -6.71
CA THR A 241 19.69 -5.61 -6.03
C THR A 241 19.74 -6.10 -4.59
N LEU A 242 18.61 -6.08 -3.88
CA LEU A 242 18.51 -6.56 -2.50
C LEU A 242 18.83 -8.06 -2.39
N LEU A 243 18.45 -8.84 -3.41
CA LEU A 243 18.63 -10.29 -3.44
C LEU A 243 19.98 -10.73 -4.06
N ALA A 244 20.71 -9.82 -4.71
CA ALA A 244 21.97 -10.16 -5.38
C ALA A 244 23.05 -10.72 -4.43
N SER A 245 22.98 -10.38 -3.13
CA SER A 245 23.89 -10.87 -2.10
C SER A 245 23.41 -12.13 -1.38
N VAL A 246 22.23 -12.66 -1.73
CA VAL A 246 21.63 -13.82 -1.08
C VAL A 246 21.96 -15.09 -1.87
N ASP A 247 22.40 -16.14 -1.18
CA ASP A 247 22.61 -17.44 -1.81
C ASP A 247 21.27 -17.99 -2.31
N THR A 248 21.25 -18.55 -3.52
CA THR A 248 20.05 -19.12 -4.13
C THR A 248 19.46 -20.29 -3.35
N ASP A 249 20.26 -20.96 -2.52
CA ASP A 249 19.82 -22.05 -1.66
C ASP A 249 19.37 -21.59 -0.26
N ASP A 250 19.63 -20.33 0.11
CA ASP A 250 19.24 -19.74 1.40
C ASP A 250 17.85 -19.07 1.31
N LEU A 251 16.83 -19.93 1.31
CA LEU A 251 15.44 -19.46 1.29
C LEU A 251 15.08 -18.60 2.50
N GLU A 252 15.65 -18.86 3.67
CA GLU A 252 15.32 -18.11 4.88
C GLU A 252 15.73 -16.64 4.72
N GLN A 253 16.94 -16.41 4.21
CA GLN A 253 17.44 -15.08 3.91
C GLN A 253 16.67 -14.43 2.75
N GLU A 254 16.33 -15.17 1.69
CA GLU A 254 15.50 -14.66 0.58
C GLU A 254 14.13 -14.19 1.09
N MET A 255 13.47 -14.99 1.93
CA MET A 255 12.19 -14.66 2.57
C MET A 255 12.29 -13.43 3.46
N GLU A 256 13.38 -13.27 4.22
CA GLU A 256 13.60 -12.11 5.07
C GLU A 256 13.83 -10.83 4.22
N ARG A 257 14.60 -10.92 3.13
CA ARG A 257 14.81 -9.80 2.20
C ARG A 257 13.51 -9.37 1.49
N LEU A 258 12.65 -10.30 1.11
CA LEU A 258 11.34 -9.97 0.52
C LEU A 258 10.47 -9.12 1.47
N ARG A 259 10.50 -9.42 2.76
CA ARG A 259 9.78 -8.62 3.79
C ARG A 259 10.38 -7.23 3.92
N GLN A 260 11.70 -7.13 3.97
CA GLN A 260 12.39 -5.84 4.01
C GLN A 260 12.06 -4.97 2.79
N PHE A 261 12.07 -5.56 1.59
CA PHE A 261 11.65 -4.90 0.35
C PHE A 261 10.21 -4.39 0.42
N ALA A 262 9.25 -5.27 0.74
CA ALA A 262 7.83 -4.93 0.73
C ALA A 262 7.51 -3.86 1.78
N GLN A 263 8.04 -4.00 3.01
CA GLN A 263 7.77 -3.05 4.09
C GLN A 263 8.48 -1.71 3.88
N GLY A 264 9.72 -1.71 3.35
CA GLY A 264 10.42 -0.50 2.97
C GLY A 264 9.64 0.31 1.93
N ASN A 265 9.16 -0.33 0.87
CA ASN A 265 8.37 0.36 -0.15
C ASN A 265 7.00 0.81 0.36
N ARG A 266 6.31 0.02 1.22
CA ARG A 266 5.06 0.44 1.86
C ARG A 266 5.26 1.66 2.75
N LEU A 267 6.38 1.74 3.49
CA LEU A 267 6.72 2.91 4.29
C LEU A 267 6.93 4.14 3.40
N ARG A 268 7.63 4.01 2.26
CA ARG A 268 7.81 5.15 1.32
C ARG A 268 6.49 5.64 0.75
N VAL A 269 5.58 4.72 0.39
CA VAL A 269 4.24 5.09 -0.08
C VAL A 269 3.47 5.83 1.03
N ALA A 270 3.45 5.30 2.25
CA ALA A 270 2.80 5.95 3.39
C ALA A 270 3.41 7.32 3.70
N ALA A 271 4.74 7.43 3.70
CA ALA A 271 5.44 8.68 3.94
C ALA A 271 5.11 9.73 2.88
N ALA A 272 5.09 9.35 1.60
CA ALA A 272 4.73 10.23 0.49
C ALA A 272 3.25 10.66 0.53
N ASP A 273 2.33 9.75 0.89
CA ASP A 273 0.91 10.02 1.08
C ASP A 273 0.68 11.05 2.22
N ILE A 274 1.28 10.79 3.38
CA ILE A 274 1.20 11.65 4.58
C ILE A 274 1.63 13.08 4.28
N VAL A 275 2.73 13.27 3.55
CA VAL A 275 3.26 14.61 3.26
C VAL A 275 2.65 15.25 2.01
N GLY A 276 1.72 14.56 1.34
CA GLY A 276 1.08 15.02 0.10
C GLY A 276 2.04 15.07 -1.11
N ALA A 277 3.09 14.26 -1.11
CA ALA A 277 4.02 14.15 -2.24
C ALA A 277 3.43 13.35 -3.42
N ILE A 278 2.48 12.46 -3.15
CA ILE A 278 1.72 11.73 -4.17
C ILE A 278 0.22 11.98 -4.01
N PRO A 279 -0.55 11.99 -5.12
CA PRO A 279 -2.00 11.98 -5.03
C PRO A 279 -2.51 10.72 -4.34
N LEU A 280 -3.50 10.89 -3.47
CA LEU A 280 -4.18 9.79 -2.77
C LEU A 280 -4.70 8.69 -3.71
N MET A 281 -5.09 9.08 -4.93
CA MET A 281 -5.63 8.17 -5.93
C MET A 281 -4.63 7.13 -6.44
N VAL A 282 -3.34 7.45 -6.44
CA VAL A 282 -2.30 6.54 -6.94
C VAL A 282 -1.70 5.67 -5.83
N VAL A 283 -2.05 5.90 -4.55
CA VAL A 283 -1.58 5.10 -3.41
C VAL A 283 -1.89 3.61 -3.62
N SER A 284 -3.09 3.30 -4.10
CA SER A 284 -3.50 1.91 -4.34
C SER A 284 -2.76 1.28 -5.52
N ASP A 285 -2.37 2.06 -6.52
CA ASP A 285 -1.54 1.58 -7.63
C ASP A 285 -0.17 1.15 -7.11
N TYR A 286 0.52 2.00 -6.34
CA TYR A 286 1.80 1.67 -5.73
C TYR A 286 1.73 0.41 -4.86
N LEU A 287 0.73 0.32 -3.97
CA LEU A 287 0.58 -0.85 -3.09
C LEU A 287 0.32 -2.13 -3.89
N THR A 288 -0.46 -2.02 -4.96
CA THR A 288 -0.75 -3.14 -5.87
C THR A 288 0.51 -3.58 -6.62
N GLU A 289 1.30 -2.64 -7.16
CA GLU A 289 2.55 -2.95 -7.86
C GLU A 289 3.58 -3.61 -6.94
N ILE A 290 3.71 -3.15 -5.68
CA ILE A 290 4.59 -3.77 -4.68
C ILE A 290 4.17 -5.23 -4.44
N ALA A 291 2.87 -5.49 -4.28
CA ALA A 291 2.34 -6.84 -4.11
C ALA A 291 2.60 -7.72 -5.34
N GLU A 292 2.40 -7.20 -6.56
CA GLU A 292 2.65 -7.94 -7.80
C GLU A 292 4.11 -8.32 -8.01
N VAL A 293 5.03 -7.37 -7.81
CA VAL A 293 6.48 -7.64 -7.91
C VAL A 293 6.90 -8.69 -6.89
N THR A 294 6.35 -8.60 -5.67
CA THR A 294 6.58 -9.58 -4.61
C THR A 294 6.05 -10.96 -4.98
N LEU A 295 4.79 -11.05 -5.45
CA LEU A 295 4.15 -12.31 -5.83
C LEU A 295 4.86 -12.98 -7.01
N ALA A 296 5.29 -12.21 -8.00
CA ALA A 296 6.04 -12.72 -9.14
C ALA A 296 7.36 -13.36 -8.70
N HIS A 297 8.07 -12.70 -7.78
CA HIS A 297 9.31 -13.25 -7.24
C HIS A 297 9.07 -14.50 -6.36
N VAL A 298 8.08 -14.45 -5.47
CA VAL A 298 7.71 -15.61 -4.63
C VAL A 298 7.36 -16.83 -5.49
N GLN A 299 6.58 -16.64 -6.56
CA GLN A 299 6.25 -17.72 -7.49
C GLN A 299 7.50 -18.27 -8.18
N THR A 300 8.41 -17.40 -8.62
CA THR A 300 9.66 -17.80 -9.29
C THR A 300 10.56 -18.59 -8.35
N SER A 301 10.74 -18.15 -7.10
CA SER A 301 11.54 -18.84 -6.09
C SER A 301 10.92 -20.20 -5.72
N ALA A 302 9.60 -20.23 -5.46
CA ALA A 302 8.89 -21.47 -5.16
C ALA A 302 9.01 -22.50 -6.31
N TRP A 303 8.93 -22.03 -7.56
CA TRP A 303 9.16 -22.85 -8.76
C TRP A 303 10.57 -23.43 -8.78
N ARG A 304 11.61 -22.58 -8.65
CA ARG A 304 13.02 -22.98 -8.64
C ARG A 304 13.27 -24.11 -7.64
N HIS A 305 12.77 -23.98 -6.41
CA HIS A 305 12.95 -24.98 -5.36
C HIS A 305 12.30 -26.33 -5.69
N LEU A 306 11.11 -26.33 -6.30
CA LEU A 306 10.43 -27.58 -6.66
C LEU A 306 11.07 -28.26 -7.87
N VAL A 307 11.43 -27.48 -8.90
CA VAL A 307 12.10 -28.01 -10.10
C VAL A 307 13.44 -28.66 -9.74
N ALA A 308 14.23 -28.05 -8.85
CA ALA A 308 15.50 -28.63 -8.40
C ALA A 308 15.36 -30.04 -7.80
N LYS A 309 14.20 -30.35 -7.19
CA LYS A 309 13.95 -31.63 -6.50
C LYS A 309 13.18 -32.64 -7.35
N HIS A 310 12.23 -32.16 -8.14
CA HIS A 310 11.22 -32.99 -8.81
C HIS A 310 11.30 -32.91 -10.34
N GLY A 311 12.14 -32.02 -10.90
CA GLY A 311 12.14 -31.70 -12.31
C GLY A 311 10.97 -30.79 -12.71
N ARG A 312 10.89 -30.48 -14.00
CA ARG A 312 9.84 -29.67 -14.60
C ARG A 312 8.57 -30.52 -14.83
N PRO A 313 7.37 -29.96 -14.65
CA PRO A 313 6.13 -30.56 -15.12
C PRO A 313 6.20 -30.96 -16.60
N GLY A 314 5.63 -32.12 -16.93
CA GLY A 314 5.52 -32.57 -18.31
C GLY A 314 4.55 -31.70 -19.13
N ASN A 315 4.70 -31.73 -20.46
CA ASN A 315 3.88 -30.99 -21.43
C ASN A 315 3.95 -29.46 -21.29
N LEU A 316 5.11 -28.92 -20.92
CA LEU A 316 5.42 -27.50 -21.04
C LEU A 316 6.12 -27.25 -22.38
N ASP A 317 5.63 -26.30 -23.17
CA ASP A 317 6.12 -26.03 -24.53
C ASP A 317 7.43 -25.22 -24.53
N GLY A 318 7.53 -24.23 -23.64
CA GLY A 318 8.68 -23.35 -23.48
C GLY A 318 9.58 -23.71 -22.30
N GLU A 319 10.89 -23.48 -22.44
CA GLU A 319 11.87 -23.65 -21.35
C GLU A 319 11.64 -22.70 -20.17
N MET A 320 10.99 -21.55 -20.40
CA MET A 320 10.65 -20.57 -19.37
C MET A 320 9.23 -20.75 -18.84
N ASP A 321 8.45 -21.66 -19.42
CA ASP A 321 7.07 -21.88 -19.01
C ASP A 321 7.04 -22.52 -17.65
N THR A 322 6.09 -22.08 -16.83
CA THR A 322 5.82 -22.69 -15.52
C THR A 322 4.47 -23.40 -15.51
N GLY A 323 3.58 -23.08 -16.46
CA GLY A 323 2.23 -23.62 -16.49
C GLY A 323 1.42 -23.29 -15.23
N PHE A 324 1.78 -22.24 -14.49
CA PHE A 324 1.13 -21.82 -13.23
C PHE A 324 0.86 -20.32 -13.23
N ALA A 325 -0.30 -19.90 -12.73
CA ALA A 325 -0.66 -18.50 -12.56
C ALA A 325 -1.27 -18.22 -11.18
N VAL A 326 -0.97 -17.03 -10.68
CA VAL A 326 -1.60 -16.45 -9.49
C VAL A 326 -2.65 -15.45 -9.95
N ILE A 327 -3.88 -15.65 -9.52
CA ILE A 327 -5.03 -14.79 -9.82
C ILE A 327 -5.34 -13.97 -8.57
N GLY A 328 -5.27 -12.64 -8.69
CA GLY A 328 -5.69 -11.72 -7.66
C GLY A 328 -7.18 -11.43 -7.79
N TYR A 329 -7.91 -11.58 -6.70
CA TYR A 329 -9.32 -11.21 -6.55
C TYR A 329 -9.43 -9.96 -5.66
N GLY A 330 -10.66 -9.51 -5.41
CA GLY A 330 -10.96 -8.46 -4.44
C GLY A 330 -10.17 -7.18 -4.68
N LYS A 331 -9.52 -6.68 -3.63
CA LYS A 331 -8.76 -5.42 -3.70
C LYS A 331 -7.51 -5.53 -4.56
N LEU A 332 -6.81 -6.66 -4.52
CA LEU A 332 -5.62 -6.88 -5.36
C LEU A 332 -6.01 -6.88 -6.84
N GLY A 333 -7.04 -7.65 -7.18
CA GLY A 333 -7.51 -7.76 -8.56
C GLY A 333 -8.12 -6.46 -9.09
N GLY A 334 -8.80 -5.69 -8.24
CA GLY A 334 -9.34 -4.38 -8.57
C GLY A 334 -8.38 -3.19 -8.42
N ILE A 335 -7.07 -3.41 -8.21
CA ILE A 335 -6.05 -2.34 -8.07
C ILE A 335 -6.41 -1.33 -6.95
N GLU A 336 -6.81 -1.90 -5.83
CA GLU A 336 -7.46 -1.19 -4.74
C GLU A 336 -6.88 -1.61 -3.39
N LEU A 337 -5.61 -2.03 -3.36
CA LEU A 337 -4.94 -2.32 -2.10
C LEU A 337 -4.84 -1.07 -1.22
N GLY A 338 -4.94 -1.29 0.09
CA GLY A 338 -4.63 -0.32 1.14
C GLY A 338 -3.62 -0.91 2.13
N TYR A 339 -3.09 -0.09 3.04
CA TYR A 339 -1.96 -0.45 3.91
C TYR A 339 -2.14 -1.69 4.80
N ALA A 340 -3.38 -2.10 5.09
CA ALA A 340 -3.69 -3.29 5.88
C ALA A 340 -4.51 -4.34 5.10
N SER A 341 -4.37 -4.37 3.77
CA SER A 341 -5.14 -5.31 2.94
C SER A 341 -4.49 -6.68 2.89
N ASP A 342 -5.30 -7.71 3.05
CA ASP A 342 -4.98 -9.10 2.72
C ASP A 342 -4.93 -9.27 1.19
N LEU A 343 -4.27 -10.35 0.75
CA LEU A 343 -4.25 -10.75 -0.66
C LEU A 343 -5.26 -11.87 -0.91
N ASP A 344 -6.35 -11.55 -1.62
CA ASP A 344 -7.31 -12.54 -2.11
C ASP A 344 -6.73 -13.26 -3.33
N LEU A 345 -6.35 -14.54 -3.19
CA LEU A 345 -5.61 -15.29 -4.22
C LEU A 345 -6.31 -16.58 -4.63
N VAL A 346 -6.25 -16.88 -5.94
CA VAL A 346 -6.60 -18.19 -6.51
C VAL A 346 -5.44 -18.65 -7.38
N PHE A 347 -5.08 -19.94 -7.29
CA PHE A 347 -3.99 -20.51 -8.07
C PHE A 347 -4.53 -21.42 -9.16
N LEU A 348 -4.03 -21.24 -10.39
CA LEU A 348 -4.44 -22.01 -11.56
C LEU A 348 -3.23 -22.61 -12.25
N HIS A 349 -3.40 -23.79 -12.85
CA HIS A 349 -2.38 -24.39 -13.71
C HIS A 349 -2.90 -24.77 -15.10
N GLY A 350 -1.99 -24.79 -16.08
CA GLY A 350 -2.27 -25.05 -17.48
C GLY A 350 -2.31 -26.52 -17.88
N SER A 351 -1.85 -27.44 -17.02
CA SER A 351 -1.80 -28.88 -17.34
C SER A 351 -3.19 -29.42 -17.72
N ALA A 352 -3.31 -29.92 -18.95
CA ALA A 352 -4.52 -30.55 -19.49
C ALA A 352 -4.47 -32.09 -19.41
N ASP A 353 -3.27 -32.66 -19.29
CA ASP A 353 -3.06 -34.10 -19.17
C ASP A 353 -2.98 -34.50 -17.68
N PHE A 354 -3.88 -35.38 -17.26
CA PHE A 354 -3.96 -35.91 -15.89
C PHE A 354 -2.88 -36.94 -15.58
N ASN A 355 -2.25 -37.51 -16.62
CA ASN A 355 -1.17 -38.49 -16.48
C ASN A 355 0.22 -37.86 -16.65
N ALA A 356 0.30 -36.54 -16.87
CA ALA A 356 1.57 -35.86 -17.01
C ALA A 356 2.36 -35.88 -15.70
N MET A 357 3.63 -36.22 -15.82
CA MET A 357 4.56 -36.40 -14.71
C MET A 357 5.73 -35.43 -14.88
N THR A 358 6.37 -35.09 -13.77
CA THR A 358 7.58 -34.27 -13.79
C THR A 358 8.80 -35.07 -14.26
N ASP A 359 9.76 -34.41 -14.91
CA ASP A 359 10.92 -35.04 -15.58
C ASP A 359 12.13 -35.35 -14.66
N GLY A 360 12.03 -35.10 -13.36
CA GLY A 360 13.14 -35.26 -12.41
C GLY A 360 13.21 -36.63 -11.74
N GLY A 361 14.34 -36.90 -11.07
CA GLY A 361 14.62 -38.19 -10.42
C GLY A 361 13.65 -38.60 -9.30
N ARG A 362 12.87 -37.66 -8.76
CA ARG A 362 11.73 -37.91 -7.86
C ARG A 362 10.44 -37.41 -8.50
N SER A 363 10.03 -38.07 -9.58
CA SER A 363 8.88 -37.67 -10.38
C SER A 363 7.58 -37.57 -9.57
N LEU A 364 6.76 -36.57 -9.89
CA LEU A 364 5.43 -36.33 -9.33
C LEU A 364 4.43 -36.16 -10.47
N ALA A 365 3.17 -36.51 -10.23
CA ALA A 365 2.09 -36.06 -11.10
C ALA A 365 1.99 -34.53 -11.08
N ASN A 366 1.64 -33.92 -12.21
CA ASN A 366 1.60 -32.46 -12.39
C ASN A 366 0.68 -31.78 -11.35
N ASP A 367 -0.48 -32.35 -11.08
CA ASP A 367 -1.43 -31.86 -10.07
C ASP A 367 -0.81 -31.80 -8.66
N VAL A 368 -0.07 -32.83 -8.27
CA VAL A 368 0.66 -32.89 -7.00
C VAL A 368 1.79 -31.87 -6.98
N PHE A 369 2.51 -31.70 -8.09
CA PHE A 369 3.56 -30.68 -8.21
C PHE A 369 2.98 -29.28 -8.02
N TYR A 370 1.91 -28.94 -8.73
CA TYR A 370 1.28 -27.62 -8.64
C TYR A 370 0.62 -27.38 -7.28
N ALA A 371 0.01 -28.39 -6.66
CA ALA A 371 -0.49 -28.29 -5.29
C ALA A 371 0.63 -27.93 -4.30
N ARG A 372 1.80 -28.59 -4.41
CA ARG A 372 2.99 -28.25 -3.59
C ARG A 372 3.53 -26.87 -3.90
N LEU A 373 3.49 -26.43 -5.16
CA LEU A 373 3.89 -25.09 -5.55
C LEU A 373 3.01 -24.03 -4.88
N GLY A 374 1.67 -24.20 -4.95
CA GLY A 374 0.73 -23.32 -4.26
C GLY A 374 0.94 -23.29 -2.74
N GLN A 375 1.19 -24.44 -2.11
CA GLN A 375 1.52 -24.51 -0.68
C GLN A 375 2.81 -23.76 -0.35
N ARG A 376 3.84 -23.85 -1.21
CA ARG A 376 5.12 -23.17 -1.03
C ARG A 376 4.99 -21.66 -1.18
N VAL A 377 4.21 -21.19 -2.16
CA VAL A 377 3.87 -19.77 -2.32
C VAL A 377 3.20 -19.22 -1.07
N ILE A 378 2.17 -19.91 -0.55
CA ILE A 378 1.49 -19.50 0.69
C ILE A 378 2.48 -19.45 1.85
N HIS A 379 3.30 -20.51 2.03
CA HIS A 379 4.30 -20.56 3.08
C HIS A 379 5.27 -19.37 3.03
N MET A 380 5.76 -18.98 1.86
CA MET A 380 6.66 -17.83 1.73
C MET A 380 5.97 -16.51 2.12
N LEU A 381 4.68 -16.36 1.81
CA LEU A 381 3.88 -15.18 2.14
C LEU A 381 3.55 -15.10 3.64
N THR A 382 3.13 -16.21 4.25
CA THR A 382 2.51 -16.23 5.59
C THR A 382 3.42 -16.72 6.73
N THR A 383 4.66 -17.11 6.46
CA THR A 383 5.60 -17.48 7.54
C THR A 383 6.02 -16.25 8.33
N ARG A 384 6.03 -16.31 9.66
CA ARG A 384 6.54 -15.22 10.50
C ARG A 384 8.07 -15.29 10.58
N MET A 385 8.71 -14.26 10.04
CA MET A 385 10.16 -14.03 10.10
C MET A 385 10.48 -12.91 11.10
N PRO A 386 11.75 -12.59 11.39
CA PRO A 386 12.11 -11.44 12.23
C PRO A 386 11.47 -10.12 11.76
N SER A 387 11.33 -9.90 10.45
CA SER A 387 10.60 -8.75 9.89
C SER A 387 9.07 -8.96 9.75
N GLY A 388 8.51 -9.96 10.40
CA GLY A 388 7.07 -10.24 10.43
C GLY A 388 6.56 -11.09 9.27
N LEU A 389 5.31 -10.83 8.86
CA LEU A 389 4.67 -11.47 7.70
C LEU A 389 4.95 -10.67 6.44
N LEU A 390 4.96 -11.33 5.29
CA LEU A 390 5.04 -10.63 4.00
C LEU A 390 3.65 -10.12 3.60
N TYR A 391 2.68 -11.02 3.52
CA TYR A 391 1.25 -10.72 3.37
C TYR A 391 0.41 -11.79 4.06
N GLU A 392 -0.73 -11.38 4.61
CA GLU A 392 -1.83 -12.29 4.89
C GLU A 392 -2.49 -12.68 3.55
N THR A 393 -2.97 -13.92 3.44
CA THR A 393 -3.54 -14.45 2.20
C THR A 393 -4.91 -15.06 2.45
N ASP A 394 -5.90 -14.70 1.64
CA ASP A 394 -7.22 -15.30 1.62
C ASP A 394 -7.41 -16.15 0.37
N MET A 395 -7.61 -17.45 0.55
CA MET A 395 -7.78 -18.42 -0.53
C MET A 395 -9.25 -18.85 -0.73
N ARG A 396 -10.21 -18.21 -0.06
CA ARG A 396 -11.61 -18.69 0.02
C ARG A 396 -12.41 -18.51 -1.26
N LEU A 397 -11.96 -17.65 -2.18
CA LEU A 397 -12.63 -17.40 -3.47
C LEU A 397 -12.28 -18.41 -4.58
N ARG A 398 -11.50 -19.46 -4.26
CA ARG A 398 -11.24 -20.56 -5.20
C ARG A 398 -12.47 -21.44 -5.38
N PRO A 399 -12.60 -22.19 -6.50
CA PRO A 399 -13.72 -23.12 -6.71
C PRO A 399 -13.97 -24.03 -5.51
N ASN A 400 -15.23 -24.18 -5.09
CA ASN A 400 -15.64 -24.93 -3.89
C ASN A 400 -15.06 -24.41 -2.56
N GLY A 401 -14.52 -23.19 -2.53
CA GLY A 401 -13.97 -22.54 -1.36
C GLY A 401 -12.99 -23.42 -0.59
N ASN A 402 -13.16 -23.53 0.73
CA ASN A 402 -12.28 -24.32 1.59
C ASN A 402 -12.28 -25.83 1.30
N ALA A 403 -13.36 -26.36 0.71
CA ALA A 403 -13.46 -27.76 0.34
C ALA A 403 -12.79 -28.07 -1.02
N GLY A 404 -12.47 -27.04 -1.81
CA GLY A 404 -11.84 -27.19 -3.11
C GLY A 404 -10.33 -27.39 -3.05
N GLN A 405 -9.79 -27.92 -4.15
CA GLN A 405 -8.34 -28.02 -4.36
C GLN A 405 -7.67 -26.66 -4.23
N LEU A 406 -6.46 -26.64 -3.67
CA LEU A 406 -5.70 -25.40 -3.50
C LEU A 406 -5.32 -24.77 -4.83
N VAL A 407 -5.01 -25.61 -5.82
CA VAL A 407 -4.68 -25.20 -7.19
C VAL A 407 -5.58 -26.00 -8.12
N ALA A 408 -6.30 -25.31 -9.01
CA ALA A 408 -7.18 -25.95 -9.98
C ALA A 408 -6.56 -25.89 -11.39
N SER A 409 -6.89 -26.85 -12.25
CA SER A 409 -6.58 -26.71 -13.67
C SER A 409 -7.48 -25.64 -14.31
N LEU A 410 -7.00 -24.99 -15.37
CA LEU A 410 -7.82 -24.04 -16.12
C LEU A 410 -9.11 -24.67 -16.64
N ASN A 411 -9.08 -25.92 -17.10
CA ASN A 411 -10.26 -26.63 -17.59
C ASN A 411 -11.29 -26.89 -16.48
N ALA A 412 -10.82 -27.27 -15.28
CA ALA A 412 -11.70 -27.46 -14.13
C ALA A 412 -12.29 -26.13 -13.64
N PHE A 413 -11.48 -25.06 -13.64
CA PHE A 413 -11.93 -23.71 -13.32
C PHE A 413 -13.00 -23.22 -14.30
N GLU A 414 -12.78 -23.37 -15.61
CA GLU A 414 -13.75 -23.01 -16.64
C GLU A 414 -15.06 -23.80 -16.47
N HIS A 415 -14.97 -25.12 -16.30
CA HIS A 415 -16.14 -25.96 -16.10
C HIS A 415 -16.95 -25.51 -14.88
N TYR A 416 -16.28 -25.29 -13.75
CA TYR A 416 -16.92 -24.81 -12.52
C TYR A 416 -17.60 -23.45 -12.71
N GLN A 417 -16.89 -22.48 -13.30
CA GLN A 417 -17.42 -21.13 -13.50
C GLN A 417 -18.63 -21.10 -14.45
N CYS A 418 -18.68 -21.99 -15.44
CA CYS A 418 -19.78 -22.06 -16.40
C CYS A 418 -21.01 -22.83 -15.88
N ASN A 419 -20.81 -23.83 -15.02
CA ASN A 419 -21.88 -24.79 -14.68
C ASN A 419 -22.32 -24.76 -13.21
N ASP A 420 -21.41 -24.45 -12.28
CA ASP A 420 -21.64 -24.65 -10.83
C ASP A 420 -21.57 -23.35 -10.03
N ALA A 421 -20.84 -22.34 -10.52
CA ALA A 421 -20.58 -21.11 -9.78
C ALA A 421 -21.84 -20.28 -9.56
N TRP A 422 -21.95 -19.72 -8.36
CA TRP A 422 -23.04 -18.82 -7.99
C TRP A 422 -22.82 -17.42 -8.57
N THR A 423 -23.89 -16.64 -8.73
CA THR A 423 -23.83 -15.25 -9.23
C THR A 423 -22.88 -14.36 -8.41
N TRP A 424 -22.78 -14.55 -7.10
CA TRP A 424 -21.83 -13.80 -6.27
C TRP A 424 -20.36 -14.15 -6.56
N GLU A 425 -20.07 -15.36 -7.05
CA GLU A 425 -18.73 -15.75 -7.50
C GLU A 425 -18.41 -15.07 -8.83
N HIS A 426 -19.38 -14.96 -9.73
CA HIS A 426 -19.23 -14.15 -10.95
C HIS A 426 -19.03 -12.67 -10.62
N GLN A 427 -19.71 -12.12 -9.60
CA GLN A 427 -19.45 -10.77 -9.11
C GLN A 427 -18.00 -10.61 -8.63
N ALA A 428 -17.47 -11.58 -7.88
CA ALA A 428 -16.07 -11.58 -7.47
C ALA A 428 -15.12 -11.68 -8.68
N LEU A 429 -15.48 -12.46 -9.70
CA LEU A 429 -14.73 -12.66 -10.94
C LEU A 429 -14.62 -11.37 -11.78
N VAL A 430 -15.58 -10.44 -11.69
CA VAL A 430 -15.48 -9.10 -12.32
C VAL A 430 -14.18 -8.41 -11.90
N ARG A 431 -13.76 -8.58 -10.64
CA ARG A 431 -12.55 -7.97 -10.10
C ARG A 431 -11.30 -8.84 -10.24
N ALA A 432 -11.39 -10.02 -10.83
CA ALA A 432 -10.28 -10.97 -10.88
C ALA A 432 -9.35 -10.73 -12.07
N ARG A 433 -8.03 -10.77 -11.83
CA ARG A 433 -7.00 -10.75 -12.90
C ARG A 433 -5.78 -11.57 -12.51
N ALA A 434 -5.05 -12.03 -13.51
CA ALA A 434 -3.79 -12.71 -13.26
C ALA A 434 -2.67 -11.72 -12.92
N VAL A 435 -2.10 -11.85 -11.72
CA VAL A 435 -1.11 -10.92 -11.15
C VAL A 435 0.32 -11.43 -11.26
N ALA A 436 0.53 -12.74 -11.35
CA ALA A 436 1.85 -13.35 -11.52
C ALA A 436 1.75 -14.70 -12.24
N GLY A 437 2.89 -15.18 -12.75
CA GLY A 437 3.03 -16.50 -13.36
C GLY A 437 3.05 -16.50 -14.89
N ASP A 438 2.83 -17.67 -15.45
CA ASP A 438 3.02 -18.03 -16.85
C ASP A 438 2.14 -17.22 -17.83
N PRO A 439 2.71 -16.53 -18.84
CA PRO A 439 1.95 -15.74 -19.79
C PRO A 439 0.82 -16.49 -20.52
N LEU A 440 1.01 -17.78 -20.86
CA LEU A 440 0.00 -18.57 -21.56
C LEU A 440 -1.17 -18.90 -20.64
N VAL A 441 -0.90 -19.26 -19.38
CA VAL A 441 -1.94 -19.51 -18.38
C VAL A 441 -2.70 -18.22 -18.06
N LYS A 442 -2.01 -17.09 -17.95
CA LYS A 442 -2.63 -15.77 -17.75
C LYS A 442 -3.58 -15.41 -18.91
N ALA A 443 -3.15 -15.61 -20.14
CA ALA A 443 -3.97 -15.34 -21.33
C ALA A 443 -5.21 -16.23 -21.39
N ARG A 444 -5.06 -17.54 -21.10
CA ARG A 444 -6.19 -18.47 -21.04
C ARG A 444 -7.17 -18.13 -19.92
N PHE A 445 -6.69 -17.74 -18.74
CA PHE A 445 -7.55 -17.25 -17.66
C PHE A 445 -8.35 -16.02 -18.09
N ALA A 446 -7.71 -15.04 -18.75
CA ALA A 446 -8.39 -13.85 -19.24
C ALA A 446 -9.50 -14.18 -20.24
N ALA A 447 -9.26 -15.15 -21.13
CA ALA A 447 -10.26 -15.65 -22.07
C ALA A 447 -11.45 -16.34 -21.35
N ILE A 448 -11.17 -17.19 -20.36
CA ILE A 448 -12.22 -17.84 -19.55
C ILE A 448 -13.04 -16.79 -18.79
N ARG A 449 -12.38 -15.83 -18.13
CA ARG A 449 -13.05 -14.73 -17.44
C ARG A 449 -13.96 -13.95 -18.40
N HIS A 450 -13.45 -13.58 -19.57
CA HIS A 450 -14.23 -12.90 -20.60
C HIS A 450 -15.49 -13.69 -20.97
N GLN A 451 -15.34 -14.98 -21.29
CA GLN A 451 -16.45 -15.87 -21.64
C GLN A 451 -17.51 -15.96 -20.53
N VAL A 452 -17.08 -16.16 -19.28
CA VAL A 452 -17.99 -16.29 -18.12
C VAL A 452 -18.74 -14.98 -17.87
N LEU A 453 -18.06 -13.83 -17.92
CA LEU A 453 -18.71 -12.53 -17.73
C LEU A 453 -19.69 -12.22 -18.86
N CYS A 454 -19.42 -12.66 -20.08
CA CYS A 454 -20.29 -12.48 -21.25
C CYS A 454 -21.43 -13.50 -21.37
N LEU A 455 -21.65 -14.39 -20.39
CA LEU A 455 -22.79 -15.31 -20.42
C LEU A 455 -24.13 -14.55 -20.48
N PRO A 456 -25.12 -15.04 -21.25
CA PRO A 456 -26.46 -14.47 -21.24
C PRO A 456 -27.11 -14.71 -19.88
N ARG A 457 -27.70 -13.66 -19.29
CA ARG A 457 -28.35 -13.72 -17.98
C ARG A 457 -29.77 -13.17 -18.06
N ASP A 458 -30.67 -13.79 -17.32
CA ASP A 458 -31.99 -13.23 -17.05
C ASP A 458 -31.82 -11.94 -16.22
N PRO A 459 -32.30 -10.79 -16.70
CA PRO A 459 -32.16 -9.49 -16.04
C PRO A 459 -32.72 -9.47 -14.61
N ASP A 460 -33.92 -10.02 -14.43
CA ASP A 460 -34.69 -9.91 -13.20
C ASP A 460 -34.12 -10.85 -12.15
N LYS A 461 -33.77 -12.07 -12.57
CA LYS A 461 -33.08 -13.03 -11.70
C LYS A 461 -31.72 -12.51 -11.21
N LEU A 462 -30.91 -11.95 -12.12
CA LEU A 462 -29.60 -11.36 -11.76
C LEU A 462 -29.77 -10.23 -10.74
N LEU A 463 -30.73 -9.34 -10.97
CA LEU A 463 -31.03 -8.22 -10.08
C LEU A 463 -31.38 -8.72 -8.67
N ASP A 464 -32.28 -9.68 -8.56
CA ASP A 464 -32.72 -10.24 -7.27
C ASP A 464 -31.60 -10.97 -6.53
N GLU A 465 -30.76 -11.72 -7.23
CA GLU A 465 -29.61 -12.41 -6.64
C GLU A 465 -28.57 -11.43 -6.07
N VAL A 466 -28.19 -10.41 -6.85
CA VAL A 466 -27.24 -9.37 -6.40
C VAL A 466 -27.80 -8.62 -5.20
N ARG A 467 -29.07 -8.23 -5.26
CA ARG A 467 -29.75 -7.49 -4.19
C ARG A 467 -29.87 -8.32 -2.91
N SER A 468 -30.27 -9.58 -3.02
CA SER A 468 -30.37 -10.52 -1.90
C SER A 468 -29.02 -10.74 -1.24
N MET A 469 -27.97 -10.93 -2.05
CA MET A 469 -26.61 -11.08 -1.53
C MET A 469 -26.13 -9.82 -0.80
N ARG A 470 -26.36 -8.63 -1.37
CA ARG A 470 -25.95 -7.38 -0.73
C ARG A 470 -26.61 -7.19 0.63
N ARG A 471 -27.91 -7.50 0.74
CA ARG A 471 -28.66 -7.44 2.01
C ARG A 471 -28.03 -8.34 3.06
N LYS A 472 -27.82 -9.62 2.75
CA LYS A 472 -27.19 -10.59 3.67
C LYS A 472 -25.83 -10.12 4.16
N MET A 473 -25.01 -9.54 3.27
CA MET A 473 -23.73 -8.95 3.64
C MET A 473 -23.89 -7.73 4.56
N ARG A 474 -24.89 -6.87 4.29
CA ARG A 474 -25.17 -5.69 5.12
C ARG A 474 -25.55 -6.11 6.55
N ASP A 475 -26.49 -7.04 6.67
CA ASP A 475 -26.97 -7.52 7.97
C ASP A 475 -25.83 -8.08 8.85
N SER A 476 -24.80 -8.65 8.21
CA SER A 476 -23.66 -9.25 8.90
C SER A 476 -22.51 -8.28 9.17
N LEU A 477 -22.27 -7.30 8.30
CA LEU A 477 -21.03 -6.50 8.30
C LEU A 477 -21.24 -5.00 8.56
N ASP A 478 -22.46 -4.49 8.36
CA ASP A 478 -22.78 -3.11 8.69
C ASP A 478 -22.78 -2.94 10.22
N ARG A 479 -22.10 -1.89 10.69
CA ARG A 479 -22.00 -1.51 12.10
C ARG A 479 -22.39 -0.04 12.29
N SER A 480 -23.10 0.53 11.32
CA SER A 480 -23.64 1.88 11.41
C SER A 480 -24.67 1.95 12.54
N ASP A 481 -24.71 3.09 13.22
CA ASP A 481 -25.64 3.43 14.28
C ASP A 481 -26.12 4.88 14.10
N ALA A 482 -26.79 5.46 15.11
CA ALA A 482 -27.33 6.81 15.03
C ALA A 482 -26.23 7.91 14.94
N GLU A 483 -25.01 7.62 15.41
CA GLU A 483 -23.92 8.58 15.49
C GLU A 483 -22.81 8.27 14.47
N ASN A 484 -22.70 7.02 14.04
CA ASN A 484 -21.61 6.50 13.23
C ASN A 484 -22.11 5.82 11.96
N PHE A 485 -21.42 6.09 10.86
CA PHE A 485 -21.62 5.44 9.57
C PHE A 485 -20.44 4.52 9.25
N HIS A 486 -20.73 3.28 8.87
CA HIS A 486 -19.72 2.34 8.41
C HIS A 486 -19.41 2.57 6.92
N ILE A 487 -18.33 3.28 6.61
CA ILE A 487 -18.03 3.79 5.26
C ILE A 487 -17.99 2.72 4.15
N LYS A 488 -17.64 1.47 4.48
CA LYS A 488 -17.63 0.36 3.51
C LYS A 488 -19.00 -0.30 3.35
N HIS A 489 -19.54 -0.85 4.45
CA HIS A 489 -20.72 -1.72 4.43
C HIS A 489 -22.06 -1.02 4.72
N GLY A 490 -22.03 0.23 5.16
CA GLY A 490 -23.24 1.04 5.38
C GLY A 490 -24.01 1.29 4.10
N VAL A 491 -25.28 1.69 4.25
CA VAL A 491 -26.14 2.10 3.12
C VAL A 491 -25.54 3.34 2.45
N GLY A 492 -25.38 3.30 1.13
CA GLY A 492 -24.70 4.34 0.37
C GLY A 492 -23.17 4.29 0.52
N GLY A 493 -22.61 3.21 1.07
CA GLY A 493 -21.18 3.05 1.30
C GLY A 493 -20.40 2.52 0.09
N LEU A 494 -19.09 2.34 0.28
CA LEU A 494 -18.15 1.91 -0.77
C LEU A 494 -18.59 0.59 -1.45
N VAL A 495 -19.09 -0.37 -0.68
CA VAL A 495 -19.49 -1.69 -1.21
C VAL A 495 -20.78 -1.59 -2.04
N ASP A 496 -21.63 -0.58 -1.82
CA ASP A 496 -22.80 -0.35 -2.68
C ASP A 496 -22.36 0.07 -4.09
N ILE A 497 -21.33 0.93 -4.19
CA ILE A 497 -20.73 1.33 -5.47
C ILE A 497 -20.14 0.11 -6.18
N GLU A 498 -19.37 -0.73 -5.48
CA GLU A 498 -18.79 -1.96 -6.04
C GLU A 498 -19.86 -2.91 -6.57
N PHE A 499 -20.97 -3.07 -5.85
CA PHE A 499 -22.09 -3.92 -6.27
C PHE A 499 -22.81 -3.36 -7.50
N ILE A 500 -22.99 -2.04 -7.61
CA ILE A 500 -23.54 -1.40 -8.81
C ILE A 500 -22.68 -1.71 -10.03
N VAL A 501 -21.36 -1.53 -9.92
CA VAL A 501 -20.42 -1.79 -11.01
C VAL A 501 -20.42 -3.28 -11.40
N GLN A 502 -20.35 -4.18 -10.42
CA GLN A 502 -20.36 -5.63 -10.67
C GLN A 502 -21.67 -6.09 -11.32
N TYR A 503 -22.82 -5.62 -10.81
CA TYR A 503 -24.12 -5.87 -11.42
C TYR A 503 -24.13 -5.41 -12.87
N ALA A 504 -23.71 -4.17 -13.13
CA ALA A 504 -23.71 -3.58 -14.45
C ALA A 504 -22.86 -4.39 -15.45
N VAL A 505 -21.66 -4.81 -15.04
CA VAL A 505 -20.81 -5.68 -15.87
C VAL A 505 -21.53 -7.00 -16.17
N LEU A 506 -22.04 -7.72 -15.17
CA LEU A 506 -22.72 -9.00 -15.40
C LEU A 506 -24.00 -8.87 -16.23
N ARG A 507 -24.69 -7.74 -16.11
CA ARG A 507 -25.94 -7.43 -16.82
C ARG A 507 -25.70 -7.18 -18.31
N TRP A 508 -24.62 -6.49 -18.65
CA TRP A 508 -24.42 -5.93 -19.99
C TRP A 508 -23.20 -6.46 -20.75
N ALA A 509 -22.27 -7.18 -20.12
CA ALA A 509 -21.06 -7.69 -20.79
C ALA A 509 -21.35 -8.60 -21.99
N ASN A 510 -22.47 -9.35 -21.99
CA ASN A 510 -22.88 -10.13 -23.16
C ASN A 510 -23.08 -9.26 -24.42
N SER A 511 -23.68 -8.08 -24.24
CA SER A 511 -23.94 -7.10 -25.32
C SER A 511 -22.80 -6.09 -25.53
N HIS A 512 -22.00 -5.85 -24.50
CA HIS A 512 -20.88 -4.89 -24.49
C HIS A 512 -19.63 -5.59 -23.92
N PRO A 513 -18.97 -6.46 -24.72
CA PRO A 513 -17.92 -7.34 -24.20
C PRO A 513 -16.66 -6.61 -23.72
N ASP A 514 -16.45 -5.36 -24.13
CA ASP A 514 -15.37 -4.49 -23.67
C ASP A 514 -15.48 -4.11 -22.18
N LEU A 515 -16.64 -4.30 -21.55
CA LEU A 515 -16.82 -4.22 -20.09
C LEU A 515 -15.99 -5.26 -19.32
N THR A 516 -15.38 -6.21 -20.01
CA THR A 516 -14.52 -7.23 -19.41
C THR A 516 -13.03 -6.92 -19.54
N GLU A 517 -12.63 -5.83 -20.21
CA GLU A 517 -11.21 -5.47 -20.40
C GLU A 517 -10.50 -5.13 -19.08
N TRP A 518 -11.22 -4.47 -18.17
CA TRP A 518 -10.69 -3.97 -16.91
C TRP A 518 -11.37 -4.63 -15.70
N THR A 519 -10.82 -4.40 -14.50
CA THR A 519 -11.25 -5.04 -13.25
C THR A 519 -11.43 -4.08 -12.08
N ASP A 520 -10.96 -2.84 -12.22
CA ASP A 520 -11.08 -1.75 -11.25
C ASP A 520 -12.31 -0.89 -11.53
N ASN A 521 -12.86 -0.29 -10.47
CA ASN A 521 -14.08 0.50 -10.58
C ASN A 521 -13.91 1.75 -11.46
N ALA A 522 -12.71 2.34 -11.50
CA ALA A 522 -12.47 3.57 -12.27
C ALA A 522 -12.72 3.35 -13.77
N ARG A 523 -12.01 2.40 -14.37
CA ARG A 523 -12.13 2.10 -15.80
C ARG A 523 -13.44 1.42 -16.14
N LEU A 524 -14.02 0.65 -15.23
CA LEU A 524 -15.35 0.07 -15.43
C LEU A 524 -16.44 1.15 -15.45
N LEU A 525 -16.43 2.11 -14.53
CA LEU A 525 -17.36 3.25 -14.56
C LEU A 525 -17.18 4.11 -15.81
N GLU A 526 -15.95 4.31 -16.26
CA GLU A 526 -15.67 5.00 -17.53
C GLU A 526 -16.33 4.28 -18.72
N ARG A 527 -16.16 2.96 -18.84
CA ARG A 527 -16.80 2.16 -19.90
C ARG A 527 -18.33 2.19 -19.81
N LEU A 528 -18.88 2.07 -18.60
CA LEU A 528 -20.33 2.15 -18.38
C LEU A 528 -20.91 3.51 -18.78
N SER A 529 -20.15 4.59 -18.55
CA SER A 529 -20.49 5.94 -18.98
C SER A 529 -20.47 6.08 -20.51
N GLN A 530 -19.43 5.57 -21.17
CA GLN A 530 -19.28 5.58 -22.64
C GLN A 530 -20.46 4.88 -23.33
N HIS A 531 -20.94 3.77 -22.77
CA HIS A 531 -22.10 3.02 -23.30
C HIS A 531 -23.45 3.53 -22.80
N GLN A 532 -23.49 4.54 -21.92
CA GLN A 532 -24.71 5.12 -21.36
C GLN A 532 -25.60 4.07 -20.66
N LEU A 533 -24.98 3.12 -19.95
CA LEU A 533 -25.67 1.99 -19.31
C LEU A 533 -26.17 2.31 -17.88
N LEU A 534 -25.72 3.44 -17.32
CA LEU A 534 -26.17 3.96 -16.04
C LEU A 534 -26.99 5.25 -16.25
N PRO A 535 -27.80 5.68 -15.26
CA PRO A 535 -28.48 6.97 -15.31
C PRO A 535 -27.51 8.12 -15.63
N ALA A 536 -27.99 9.15 -16.32
CA ALA A 536 -27.15 10.27 -16.75
C ALA A 536 -26.41 10.90 -15.55
N GLY A 537 -25.08 11.01 -15.66
CA GLY A 537 -24.20 11.55 -14.60
C GLY A 537 -23.86 10.57 -13.48
N ALA A 538 -24.54 9.42 -13.36
CA ALA A 538 -24.33 8.48 -12.27
C ALA A 538 -22.90 7.93 -12.23
N ALA A 539 -22.30 7.61 -13.38
CA ALA A 539 -20.95 7.07 -13.42
C ALA A 539 -19.91 8.03 -12.81
N ASP A 540 -19.98 9.32 -13.17
CA ASP A 540 -19.07 10.35 -12.66
C ASP A 540 -19.33 10.63 -11.16
N GLN A 541 -20.60 10.65 -10.75
CA GLN A 541 -20.98 10.83 -9.35
C GLN A 541 -20.47 9.67 -8.48
N LEU A 542 -20.67 8.42 -8.92
CA LEU A 542 -20.18 7.22 -8.25
C LEU A 542 -18.65 7.24 -8.17
N TRP A 543 -17.97 7.62 -9.26
CA TRP A 543 -16.52 7.70 -9.27
C TRP A 543 -16.02 8.73 -8.24
N ASN A 544 -16.56 9.94 -8.25
CA ASN A 544 -16.17 10.98 -7.28
C ASN A 544 -16.40 10.54 -5.83
N ALA A 545 -17.56 9.94 -5.53
CA ALA A 545 -17.84 9.41 -4.18
C ALA A 545 -16.88 8.27 -3.81
N TYR A 546 -16.59 7.37 -4.76
CA TYR A 546 -15.64 6.29 -4.57
C TYR A 546 -14.24 6.81 -4.18
N GLN A 547 -13.73 7.83 -4.89
CA GLN A 547 -12.46 8.48 -4.59
C GLN A 547 -12.44 9.09 -3.18
N LEU A 548 -13.50 9.81 -2.80
CA LEU A 548 -13.63 10.40 -1.47
C LEU A 548 -13.64 9.33 -0.38
N TYR A 549 -14.43 8.27 -0.56
CA TYR A 549 -14.56 7.20 0.43
C TYR A 549 -13.26 6.45 0.62
N ARG A 550 -12.56 6.15 -0.49
CA ARG A 550 -11.23 5.55 -0.47
C ARG A 550 -10.23 6.42 0.26
N GLY A 551 -10.29 7.73 0.05
CA GLY A 551 -9.43 8.67 0.75
C GLY A 551 -9.61 8.66 2.25
N VAL A 552 -10.86 8.64 2.71
CA VAL A 552 -11.17 8.52 4.14
C VAL A 552 -10.71 7.17 4.68
N VAL A 553 -10.93 6.06 3.98
CA VAL A 553 -10.48 4.72 4.39
C VAL A 553 -8.95 4.66 4.54
N HIS A 554 -8.21 5.21 3.58
CA HIS A 554 -6.74 5.23 3.61
C HIS A 554 -6.20 6.07 4.77
N ARG A 555 -6.73 7.29 4.95
CA ARG A 555 -6.32 8.16 6.06
C ARG A 555 -6.61 7.51 7.42
N ARG A 556 -7.77 6.86 7.56
CA ARG A 556 -8.12 6.14 8.79
C ARG A 556 -7.23 4.92 9.01
N ALA A 557 -6.86 4.20 7.96
CA ALA A 557 -5.89 3.10 8.07
C ALA A 557 -4.51 3.59 8.58
N LEU A 558 -4.06 4.78 8.13
CA LEU A 558 -2.82 5.40 8.64
C LEU A 558 -2.90 5.83 10.12
N GLN A 559 -4.11 6.04 10.64
CA GLN A 559 -4.36 6.26 12.07
C GLN A 559 -4.67 4.96 12.84
N GLU A 560 -4.60 3.80 12.20
CA GLU A 560 -5.08 2.53 12.76
C GLU A 560 -6.53 2.61 13.28
N ALA A 561 -7.32 3.50 12.66
CA ALA A 561 -8.71 3.73 12.99
C ALA A 561 -9.62 2.79 12.18
N GLY A 562 -10.71 2.32 12.82
CA GLY A 562 -11.71 1.46 12.19
C GLY A 562 -12.47 2.13 11.03
N SER A 563 -13.40 1.40 10.40
CA SER A 563 -14.17 1.89 9.25
C SER A 563 -15.43 2.71 9.62
N LEU A 564 -15.65 2.99 10.90
CA LEU A 564 -16.74 3.86 11.37
C LEU A 564 -16.30 5.33 11.33
N ILE A 565 -17.16 6.20 10.80
CA ILE A 565 -16.97 7.65 10.75
C ILE A 565 -18.21 8.37 11.29
N PRO A 566 -18.12 9.61 11.77
CA PRO A 566 -19.28 10.35 12.22
C PRO A 566 -20.37 10.43 11.14
N VAL A 567 -21.64 10.27 11.53
CA VAL A 567 -22.77 10.23 10.59
C VAL A 567 -22.93 11.54 9.81
N ALA A 568 -22.50 12.68 10.35
CA ALA A 568 -22.52 13.97 9.65
C ALA A 568 -21.51 14.04 8.49
N GLN A 569 -20.53 13.14 8.46
CA GLN A 569 -19.51 13.12 7.40
C GLN A 569 -20.05 12.36 6.17
N LEU A 570 -19.81 12.92 4.98
CA LEU A 570 -20.18 12.35 3.68
C LEU A 570 -21.70 12.16 3.46
N GLU A 571 -22.52 12.99 4.11
CA GLU A 571 -23.98 12.82 4.05
C GLU A 571 -24.55 12.95 2.63
N GLU A 572 -24.11 13.96 1.89
CA GLU A 572 -24.56 14.23 0.52
C GLU A 572 -24.15 13.10 -0.43
N GLU A 573 -22.89 12.65 -0.35
CA GLU A 573 -22.39 11.56 -1.18
C GLU A 573 -23.12 10.25 -0.89
N ARG A 574 -23.40 9.95 0.39
CA ARG A 574 -24.15 8.73 0.76
C ARG A 574 -25.58 8.76 0.24
N ALA A 575 -26.25 9.91 0.37
CA ALA A 575 -27.59 10.09 -0.15
C ALA A 575 -27.59 9.88 -1.67
N MET A 576 -26.62 10.46 -2.38
CA MET A 576 -26.45 10.27 -3.82
C MET A 576 -26.22 8.80 -4.19
N VAL A 577 -25.30 8.08 -3.51
CA VAL A 577 -25.05 6.66 -3.81
C VAL A 577 -26.30 5.82 -3.54
N ARG A 578 -27.04 6.11 -2.47
CA ARG A 578 -28.31 5.44 -2.16
C ARG A 578 -29.36 5.68 -3.24
N ASP A 579 -29.47 6.88 -3.76
CA ASP A 579 -30.45 7.22 -4.78
C ASP A 579 -30.10 6.55 -6.12
N ILE A 580 -28.81 6.49 -6.49
CA ILE A 580 -28.36 5.71 -7.65
C ILE A 580 -28.60 4.21 -7.43
N TRP A 581 -28.32 3.69 -6.25
CA TRP A 581 -28.63 2.30 -5.89
C TRP A 581 -30.12 2.00 -6.12
N ALA A 582 -31.01 2.86 -5.64
CA ALA A 582 -32.46 2.70 -5.82
C ALA A 582 -32.87 2.72 -7.29
N GLY A 583 -32.24 3.55 -8.12
CA GLY A 583 -32.51 3.65 -9.56
C GLY A 583 -31.96 2.49 -10.41
N VAL A 584 -30.84 1.88 -9.99
CA VAL A 584 -30.17 0.80 -10.76
C VAL A 584 -30.52 -0.58 -10.23
N ILE A 585 -30.39 -0.78 -8.92
CA ILE A 585 -30.60 -2.07 -8.27
C ILE A 585 -31.98 -2.14 -7.60
N GLY A 586 -32.49 -1.05 -7.04
CA GLY A 586 -33.76 -1.02 -6.30
C GLY A 586 -33.74 -1.78 -4.97
N ASP A 587 -34.76 -1.57 -4.14
CA ASP A 587 -35.00 -2.36 -2.94
C ASP A 587 -35.85 -3.60 -3.26
N ALA A 588 -35.76 -4.66 -2.43
CA ALA A 588 -36.61 -5.83 -2.69
C ALA A 588 -38.04 -5.47 -2.32
N PRO A 589 -39.04 -6.00 -3.03
CA PRO A 589 -40.39 -5.98 -2.50
C PRO A 589 -40.36 -6.58 -1.09
N ALA A 590 -41.00 -5.89 -0.14
CA ALA A 590 -41.19 -6.44 1.19
C ALA A 590 -41.81 -7.83 1.03
N ALA A 591 -41.15 -8.87 1.54
CA ALA A 591 -41.74 -10.20 1.53
C ALA A 591 -43.04 -10.12 2.35
N GLU A 592 -44.18 -10.30 1.71
CA GLU A 592 -45.41 -10.62 2.43
C GLU A 592 -45.13 -11.86 3.27
N ASP A 593 -45.38 -11.75 4.57
CA ASP A 593 -45.31 -12.87 5.53
C ASP A 593 -46.16 -14.04 5.02
N SER A 594 -45.52 -14.99 4.35
CA SER A 594 -46.04 -16.33 4.14
C SER A 594 -45.43 -17.24 5.20
N PRO A 595 -46.23 -17.94 6.02
CA PRO A 595 -45.72 -18.72 7.14
C PRO A 595 -44.97 -19.94 6.59
N VAL A 596 -43.64 -19.90 6.62
CA VAL A 596 -42.82 -21.08 6.33
C VAL A 596 -42.89 -21.99 7.54
N THR A 597 -43.71 -23.04 7.43
CA THR A 597 -43.60 -24.25 8.25
C THR A 597 -42.24 -24.89 8.02
N SER A 598 -41.37 -24.86 9.03
CA SER A 598 -40.13 -25.63 9.10
C SER A 598 -40.40 -27.14 8.98
N PRO A 599 -39.60 -27.89 8.22
CA PRO A 599 -39.24 -29.24 8.57
C PRO A 599 -37.85 -29.23 9.23
N LEU A 600 -37.83 -29.61 10.51
CA LEU A 600 -36.62 -29.94 11.26
C LEU A 600 -35.77 -30.99 10.52
N PRO A 601 -34.43 -30.91 10.55
CA PRO A 601 -33.58 -32.00 10.10
C PRO A 601 -33.56 -33.13 11.16
N PRO A 602 -33.49 -34.41 10.77
CA PRO A 602 -33.18 -35.46 11.73
C PRO A 602 -31.68 -35.43 12.05
N SER A 603 -31.35 -35.52 13.34
CA SER A 603 -30.03 -35.89 13.86
C SER A 603 -30.02 -37.37 14.26
N PRO A 604 -28.86 -38.02 14.46
CA PRO A 604 -27.51 -37.72 14.01
C PRO A 604 -27.05 -38.61 12.83
#